data_AF-A0A1M7QYX9-F1
#
_entry.id   AF-A0A1M7QYX9-F1
#
_cell.length_a   1.000
_cell.length_b   1.000
_cell.length_c   1.000
_cell.angle_alpha   90.00
_cell.angle_beta   90.00
_cell.angle_gamma   90.00
#
_symmetry.space_group_name_H-M   'P 1'
#
loop_
_entity.id
_entity.type
_entity.pdbx_description
1 polymer ?
#
loop_
_entity_poly.entity_id
_entity_poly.type
_entity_poly.pdbx_seq_one_letter_code
_entity_poly.pdbx_strand_id
1 'polypeptide(L)'
;MEEKAQPNRHKSIKADHKAAQHVYVLRDLKEYLGESLLIVFSVLLALFLTEFINDQHEKSQTKELLNNIKEELIKNKQAEQEQYVYQQGVLRRIDSVLKDQVLQKKVLTNGEFHLNYIAPDGILLHDLSRVAWQVAQSHNITPKLEFKLVEKLTDIYDQQARIDKLEDKEGDVFLNYESRRPEFIRETLILMRDNYRGWAFDRAPALIKKYDEAIKMIDRSL
;
A
#
# COMPACT_ATOMS: atom_id res chain seq x y z
N MET A 1 -85.96 94.26 -0.63
CA MET A 1 -85.73 95.33 0.38
C MET A 1 -85.32 94.63 1.65
N GLU A 2 -84.14 94.97 2.19
CA GLU A 2 -83.70 94.80 3.59
C GLU A 2 -83.67 93.35 4.14
N GLU A 3 -82.76 92.85 4.96
CA GLU A 3 -81.61 93.28 5.77
C GLU A 3 -81.12 91.91 6.36
N LYS A 4 -79.85 91.52 6.41
CA LYS A 4 -78.89 91.84 7.48
C LYS A 4 -77.60 91.08 7.22
N ALA A 5 -76.51 91.77 7.53
CA ALA A 5 -75.15 91.27 7.62
C ALA A 5 -74.96 90.25 8.75
N GLN A 6 -73.97 89.36 8.59
CA GLN A 6 -73.06 88.98 9.68
C GLN A 6 -71.68 88.57 9.15
N PRO A 7 -70.57 88.88 9.85
CA PRO A 7 -69.21 88.76 9.33
C PRO A 7 -68.41 87.58 9.92
N ASN A 8 -67.21 87.41 9.34
CA ASN A 8 -65.96 86.97 9.99
C ASN A 8 -65.69 85.46 10.17
N ARG A 9 -64.66 84.95 9.46
CA ARG A 9 -63.32 84.70 10.04
C ARG A 9 -62.36 84.05 9.03
N HIS A 10 -61.21 84.68 8.87
CA HIS A 10 -59.98 84.10 8.32
C HIS A 10 -59.61 82.77 8.99
N LYS A 11 -59.16 81.80 8.19
CA LYS A 11 -58.09 80.87 8.58
C LYS A 11 -57.31 80.44 7.33
N SER A 12 -56.08 80.94 7.22
CA SER A 12 -55.07 80.42 6.30
C SER A 12 -54.67 79.00 6.73
N ILE A 13 -54.63 78.06 5.80
CA ILE A 13 -54.03 76.75 6.02
C ILE A 13 -52.81 76.66 5.11
N LYS A 14 -51.66 76.53 5.77
CA LYS A 14 -50.31 76.47 5.23
C LYS A 14 -50.11 75.21 4.36
N ALA A 15 -49.28 75.35 3.34
CA ALA A 15 -48.79 74.25 2.52
C ALA A 15 -48.00 73.24 3.36
N ASP A 16 -48.40 71.97 3.28
CA ASP A 16 -47.79 70.86 4.00
C ASP A 16 -46.74 70.19 3.09
N HIS A 17 -45.48 70.59 3.27
CA HIS A 17 -44.34 69.92 2.63
C HIS A 17 -44.17 68.54 3.29
N LYS A 18 -44.65 67.48 2.62
CA LYS A 18 -44.31 66.09 2.99
C LYS A 18 -42.80 65.87 2.79
N ALA A 19 -42.05 65.98 3.88
CA ALA A 19 -40.67 65.54 3.96
C ALA A 19 -40.62 64.01 3.76
N ALA A 20 -39.80 63.55 2.82
CA ALA A 20 -39.47 62.14 2.67
C ALA A 20 -38.75 61.66 3.95
N GLN A 21 -39.38 60.75 4.69
CA GLN A 21 -38.74 60.06 5.81
C GLN A 21 -37.69 59.09 5.26
N HIS A 22 -36.44 59.53 5.19
CA HIS A 22 -35.30 58.63 5.08
C HIS A 22 -35.07 58.01 6.47
N VAL A 23 -35.54 56.77 6.66
CA VAL A 23 -35.22 55.97 7.84
C VAL A 23 -33.76 55.51 7.69
N TYR A 24 -32.83 56.27 8.25
CA TYR A 24 -31.47 55.81 8.44
C TYR A 24 -31.47 54.81 9.59
N VAL A 25 -31.48 53.52 9.26
CA VAL A 25 -31.18 52.46 10.23
C VAL A 25 -29.66 52.52 10.45
N LEU A 26 -29.22 53.30 11.43
CA LEU A 26 -27.86 53.23 11.94
C LEU A 26 -27.72 51.88 12.65
N ARG A 27 -27.49 50.80 11.89
CA ARG A 27 -27.10 49.51 12.46
C ARG A 27 -25.81 49.72 13.23
N ASP A 28 -25.82 49.32 14.49
CA ASP A 28 -24.74 49.61 15.43
C ASP A 28 -23.47 48.89 14.96
N LEU A 29 -22.31 49.55 14.99
CA LEU A 29 -21.01 48.96 14.60
C LEU A 29 -20.72 47.65 15.34
N LYS A 30 -21.28 47.50 16.55
CA LYS A 30 -21.21 46.28 17.37
C LYS A 30 -21.94 45.09 16.74
N GLU A 31 -23.06 45.33 16.07
CA GLU A 31 -23.85 44.30 15.37
C GLU A 31 -23.07 43.79 14.15
N TYR A 32 -22.53 44.70 13.33
CA TYR A 32 -21.70 44.32 12.18
C TYR A 32 -20.42 43.56 12.58
N LEU A 33 -19.78 43.95 13.69
CA LEU A 33 -18.61 43.24 14.21
C LEU A 33 -18.97 41.83 14.69
N GLY A 34 -20.11 41.68 15.38
CA GLY A 34 -20.62 40.38 15.83
C GLY A 34 -20.99 39.46 14.67
N GLU A 35 -21.70 39.98 13.67
CA GLU A 35 -22.06 39.23 12.45
C GLU A 35 -20.80 38.79 11.67
N SER A 36 -19.82 39.69 11.49
CA SER A 36 -18.58 39.37 10.79
C SER A 36 -17.74 38.33 11.54
N LEU A 37 -17.65 38.46 12.87
CA LEU A 37 -16.94 37.49 13.71
C LEU A 37 -17.62 36.12 13.66
N LEU A 38 -18.95 36.07 13.67
CA LEU A 38 -19.72 34.82 13.58
C LEU A 38 -19.50 34.13 12.23
N ILE A 39 -19.47 34.89 11.13
CA ILE A 39 -19.15 34.35 9.80
C ILE A 39 -17.74 33.75 9.78
N VAL A 40 -16.73 34.51 10.24
CA VAL A 40 -15.34 34.03 10.28
C VAL A 40 -15.21 32.77 11.16
N PHE A 41 -15.83 32.79 12.35
CA PHE A 41 -15.85 31.63 13.23
C PHE A 41 -16.54 30.42 12.59
N SER A 42 -17.65 30.61 11.90
CA SER A 42 -18.37 29.52 11.22
C SER A 42 -17.52 28.88 10.13
N VAL A 43 -16.81 29.70 9.33
CA VAL A 43 -15.90 29.20 8.30
C VAL A 43 -14.73 28.45 8.92
N LEU A 44 -14.11 28.99 9.96
CA LEU A 44 -13.01 28.32 10.68
C LEU A 44 -13.45 27.00 11.31
N LEU A 45 -14.64 26.97 11.90
CA LEU A 45 -15.21 25.75 12.48
C LEU A 45 -15.49 24.71 11.41
N ALA A 46 -16.02 25.10 10.25
CA ALA A 46 -16.26 24.20 9.13
C ALA A 46 -14.96 23.58 8.60
N LEU A 47 -13.90 24.39 8.44
CA LEU A 47 -12.57 23.91 8.05
C LEU A 47 -12.00 22.94 9.10
N PHE A 48 -12.10 23.30 10.38
CA PHE A 48 -11.62 22.46 11.48
C PHE A 48 -12.34 21.09 11.54
N LEU A 49 -13.67 21.09 11.44
CA LEU A 49 -14.45 19.85 11.43
C LEU A 49 -14.14 18.98 10.21
N THR A 50 -13.95 19.61 9.05
CA THR A 50 -13.58 18.89 7.82
C THR A 50 -12.22 18.22 7.96
N GLU A 51 -11.23 18.95 8.47
CA GLU A 51 -9.89 18.42 8.72
C GLU A 51 -9.92 17.27 9.73
N PHE A 52 -10.69 17.42 10.82
CA PHE A 52 -10.85 16.37 11.83
C PHE A 52 -11.48 15.09 11.26
N ILE A 53 -12.54 15.21 10.46
CA ILE A 53 -13.20 14.05 9.83
C ILE A 53 -12.25 13.38 8.83
N ASN A 54 -11.51 14.17 8.05
CA ASN A 54 -10.53 13.66 7.09
C ASN A 54 -9.40 12.90 7.81
N ASP A 55 -8.83 13.46 8.87
CA ASP A 55 -7.78 12.81 9.68
C ASP A 55 -8.24 11.46 10.26
N GLN A 56 -9.48 11.39 10.76
CA GLN A 56 -10.04 10.12 11.25
C GLN A 56 -10.22 9.08 10.14
N HIS A 57 -10.74 9.52 8.97
CA HIS A 57 -10.91 8.63 7.83
C HIS A 57 -9.57 8.11 7.32
N GLU A 58 -8.58 8.98 7.21
CA GLU A 58 -7.22 8.63 6.79
C GLU A 58 -6.53 7.65 7.75
N LYS A 59 -6.71 7.83 9.06
CA LYS A 59 -6.22 6.88 10.08
C LYS A 59 -6.85 5.52 9.93
N SER A 60 -8.18 5.46 9.73
CA SER A 60 -8.91 4.21 9.52
C SER A 60 -8.42 3.47 8.27
N GLN A 61 -8.28 4.17 7.15
CA GLN A 61 -7.77 3.60 5.90
C GLN A 61 -6.33 3.09 6.06
N THR A 62 -5.47 3.87 6.74
CA THR A 62 -4.08 3.46 6.99
C THR A 62 -4.03 2.18 7.83
N LYS A 63 -4.89 2.08 8.85
CA LYS A 63 -5.01 0.90 9.71
C LYS A 63 -5.46 -0.34 8.94
N GLU A 64 -6.44 -0.18 8.06
CA GLU A 64 -6.93 -1.27 7.19
C GLU A 64 -5.83 -1.76 6.24
N LEU A 65 -5.12 -0.85 5.58
CA LEU A 65 -4.02 -1.20 4.68
C LEU A 65 -2.86 -1.88 5.42
N LEU A 66 -2.54 -1.43 6.64
CA LEU A 66 -1.55 -2.10 7.50
C LEU A 66 -1.99 -3.52 7.91
N ASN A 67 -3.27 -3.72 8.22
CA ASN A 67 -3.80 -5.06 8.50
C ASN A 67 -3.68 -5.97 7.28
N ASN A 68 -4.01 -5.47 6.08
CA ASN A 68 -3.88 -6.23 4.84
C ASN A 68 -2.42 -6.61 4.55
N ILE A 69 -1.48 -5.67 4.76
CA ILE A 69 -0.04 -5.97 4.68
C ILE A 69 0.33 -7.05 5.69
N LYS A 70 -0.08 -6.92 6.96
CA LYS A 70 0.22 -7.91 8.00
C LYS A 70 -0.27 -9.30 7.62
N GLU A 71 -1.50 -9.42 7.14
CA GLU A 71 -2.05 -10.70 6.68
C GLU A 71 -1.27 -11.29 5.50
N GLU A 72 -0.88 -10.45 4.54
CA GLU A 72 0.00 -10.86 3.44
C GLU A 72 1.35 -11.36 3.95
N LEU A 73 2.00 -10.64 4.88
CA LEU A 73 3.28 -11.06 5.47
C LEU A 73 3.16 -12.38 6.23
N ILE A 74 2.05 -12.62 6.95
CA ILE A 74 1.80 -13.88 7.65
C ILE A 74 1.73 -15.05 6.65
N LYS A 75 0.96 -14.87 5.57
CA LYS A 75 0.82 -15.89 4.52
C LYS A 75 2.14 -16.13 3.80
N ASN A 76 2.84 -15.07 3.40
CA ASN A 76 4.14 -15.17 2.74
C ASN A 76 5.19 -15.82 3.63
N LYS A 77 5.18 -15.52 4.93
CA LYS A 77 6.09 -16.17 5.89
C LYS A 77 5.84 -17.68 5.92
N GLN A 78 4.58 -18.10 6.00
CA GLN A 78 4.25 -19.52 5.99
C GLN A 78 4.68 -20.18 4.68
N ALA A 79 4.36 -19.55 3.54
CA ALA A 79 4.78 -20.03 2.22
C ALA A 79 6.32 -20.15 2.13
N GLU A 80 7.08 -19.16 2.62
CA GLU A 80 8.55 -19.20 2.64
C GLU A 80 9.10 -20.30 3.55
N GLN A 81 8.42 -20.62 4.65
CA GLN A 81 8.81 -21.74 5.52
C GLN A 81 8.59 -23.09 4.84
N GLU A 82 7.45 -23.28 4.18
CA GLU A 82 7.12 -24.48 3.40
C GLU A 82 8.10 -24.64 2.23
N GLN A 83 8.32 -23.54 1.50
CA GLN A 83 9.31 -23.41 0.42
C GLN A 83 10.71 -23.80 0.90
N TYR A 84 11.15 -23.30 2.06
CA TYR A 84 12.48 -23.62 2.61
C TYR A 84 12.66 -25.12 2.88
N VAL A 85 11.64 -25.79 3.43
CA VAL A 85 11.66 -27.24 3.65
C VAL A 85 11.71 -28.00 2.32
N TYR A 86 10.90 -27.58 1.34
CA TYR A 86 10.91 -28.15 -0.01
C TYR A 86 12.30 -28.01 -0.67
N GLN A 87 12.90 -26.83 -0.58
CA GLN A 87 14.21 -26.54 -1.15
C GLN A 87 15.32 -27.44 -0.57
N GLN A 88 15.24 -27.82 0.71
CA GLN A 88 16.16 -28.83 1.27
C GLN A 88 16.04 -30.17 0.55
N GLY A 89 14.81 -30.58 0.22
CA GLY A 89 14.54 -31.79 -0.54
C GLY A 89 15.14 -31.72 -1.94
N VAL A 90 14.96 -30.59 -2.63
CA VAL A 90 15.53 -30.35 -3.97
C VAL A 90 17.06 -30.43 -3.93
N LEU A 91 17.71 -29.71 -3.01
CA LEU A 91 19.17 -29.76 -2.88
C LEU A 91 19.71 -31.17 -2.61
N ARG A 92 19.05 -31.93 -1.73
CA ARG A 92 19.42 -33.34 -1.47
C ARG A 92 19.26 -34.23 -2.71
N ARG A 93 18.24 -33.99 -3.53
CA ARG A 93 18.05 -34.71 -4.79
C ARG A 93 19.14 -34.36 -5.79
N ILE A 94 19.49 -33.08 -5.94
CA ILE A 94 20.63 -32.66 -6.79
C ILE A 94 21.92 -33.35 -6.33
N ASP A 95 22.21 -33.32 -5.02
CA ASP A 95 23.40 -33.98 -4.46
C ASP A 95 23.40 -35.50 -4.67
N SER A 96 22.22 -36.13 -4.71
CA SER A 96 22.08 -37.56 -4.98
C SER A 96 22.35 -37.86 -6.46
N VAL A 97 21.79 -37.06 -7.38
CA VAL A 97 22.04 -37.17 -8.82
C VAL A 97 23.52 -36.93 -9.12
N LEU A 98 24.16 -35.95 -8.48
CA LEU A 98 25.58 -35.66 -8.67
C LEU A 98 26.51 -36.85 -8.35
N LYS A 99 26.07 -37.76 -7.45
CA LYS A 99 26.85 -38.93 -7.02
C LYS A 99 26.54 -40.20 -7.81
N ASP A 100 25.44 -40.24 -8.56
CA ASP A 100 24.95 -41.44 -9.24
C ASP A 100 24.77 -41.21 -10.75
N GLN A 101 25.62 -41.87 -11.55
CA GLN A 101 25.58 -41.80 -13.01
C GLN A 101 24.28 -42.37 -13.61
N VAL A 102 23.65 -43.35 -12.96
CA VAL A 102 22.36 -43.90 -13.41
C VAL A 102 21.26 -42.87 -13.23
N LEU A 103 21.28 -42.12 -12.12
CA LEU A 103 20.34 -41.02 -11.92
C LEU A 103 20.61 -39.85 -12.88
N GLN A 104 21.87 -39.52 -13.18
CA GLN A 104 22.19 -38.48 -14.18
C GLN A 104 21.59 -38.81 -15.55
N LYS A 105 21.69 -40.07 -15.98
CA LYS A 105 21.07 -40.54 -17.22
C LYS A 105 19.54 -40.49 -17.21
N LYS A 106 18.90 -40.56 -16.03
CA LYS A 106 17.45 -40.37 -15.91
C LYS A 106 17.07 -38.90 -15.96
N VAL A 107 17.87 -38.03 -15.33
CA VAL A 107 17.67 -36.59 -15.35
C VAL A 107 17.88 -36.02 -16.75
N LEU A 108 18.83 -36.54 -17.52
CA LEU A 108 19.07 -36.13 -18.89
C LEU A 108 18.95 -37.32 -19.84
N THR A 109 17.81 -37.44 -20.52
CA THR A 109 17.53 -38.49 -21.50
C THR A 109 17.24 -37.87 -22.86
N ASN A 110 17.90 -38.35 -23.92
CA ASN A 110 17.67 -37.88 -25.30
C ASN A 110 17.76 -36.36 -25.50
N GLY A 111 18.61 -35.67 -24.70
CA GLY A 111 18.76 -34.21 -24.74
C GLY A 111 17.65 -33.43 -24.03
N GLU A 112 16.75 -34.11 -23.32
CA GLU A 112 15.71 -33.50 -22.49
C GLU A 112 16.11 -33.55 -21.00
N PHE A 113 15.99 -32.41 -20.32
CA PHE A 113 16.25 -32.31 -18.88
C PHE A 113 14.95 -32.51 -18.09
N HIS A 114 14.83 -33.67 -17.45
CA HIS A 114 13.69 -34.08 -16.66
C HIS A 114 13.77 -33.54 -15.23
N LEU A 115 13.34 -32.29 -15.05
CA LEU A 115 13.40 -31.57 -13.78
C LEU A 115 12.66 -32.28 -12.64
N ASN A 116 11.60 -33.02 -12.93
CA ASN A 116 10.77 -33.73 -11.96
C ASN A 116 11.53 -34.74 -11.06
N TYR A 117 12.70 -35.24 -11.49
CA TYR A 117 13.55 -36.08 -10.64
C TYR A 117 14.23 -35.28 -9.52
N ILE A 118 14.39 -33.97 -9.71
CA ILE A 118 15.07 -33.04 -8.81
C ILE A 118 14.05 -32.18 -8.05
N ALA A 119 13.11 -31.58 -8.76
CA ALA A 119 12.14 -30.63 -8.25
C ALA A 119 10.73 -31.03 -8.78
N PRO A 120 10.06 -32.01 -8.15
CA PRO A 120 8.83 -32.61 -8.67
C PRO A 120 7.67 -31.63 -8.78
N ASP A 121 7.64 -30.61 -7.92
CA ASP A 121 6.59 -29.59 -7.87
C ASP A 121 7.02 -28.29 -8.57
N GLY A 122 8.15 -28.32 -9.30
CA GLY A 122 8.76 -27.13 -9.91
C GLY A 122 9.90 -26.53 -9.09
N ILE A 123 10.52 -25.47 -9.62
CA ILE A 123 11.63 -24.75 -8.98
C ILE A 123 11.14 -23.99 -7.75
N LEU A 124 9.96 -23.36 -7.83
CA LEU A 124 9.26 -22.79 -6.69
C LEU A 124 8.02 -23.62 -6.37
N LEU A 125 7.72 -23.76 -5.07
CA LEU A 125 6.51 -24.36 -4.54
C LEU A 125 5.41 -23.31 -4.36
N HIS A 126 5.79 -22.07 -4.02
CA HIS A 126 4.85 -20.98 -3.77
C HIS A 126 5.31 -19.67 -4.41
N ASP A 127 4.33 -18.92 -4.91
CA ASP A 127 4.49 -17.50 -5.24
C ASP A 127 4.23 -16.64 -3.99
N LEU A 128 5.10 -15.66 -3.74
CA LEU A 128 4.96 -14.74 -2.62
C LEU A 128 4.17 -13.50 -3.06
N SER A 129 3.06 -13.21 -2.39
CA SER A 129 2.21 -12.07 -2.75
C SER A 129 2.90 -10.74 -2.44
N ARG A 130 2.58 -9.71 -3.23
CA ARG A 130 3.01 -8.32 -3.05
C ARG A 130 1.88 -7.31 -3.24
N VAL A 131 0.66 -7.82 -3.34
CA VAL A 131 -0.52 -7.04 -3.73
C VAL A 131 -0.85 -6.03 -2.64
N ALA A 132 -0.87 -6.45 -1.37
CA ALA A 132 -1.21 -5.55 -0.26
C ALA A 132 -0.23 -4.37 -0.18
N TRP A 133 1.06 -4.64 -0.39
CA TRP A 133 2.08 -3.58 -0.42
C TRP A 133 1.98 -2.67 -1.63
N GLN A 134 1.73 -3.22 -2.82
CA GLN A 134 1.53 -2.40 -4.02
C GLN A 134 0.32 -1.49 -3.92
N VAL A 135 -0.80 -1.99 -3.38
CA VAL A 135 -2.01 -1.21 -3.11
C VAL A 135 -1.72 -0.14 -2.05
N ALA A 136 -1.03 -0.49 -0.97
CA ALA A 136 -0.61 0.48 0.04
C ALA A 136 0.24 1.61 -0.54
N GLN A 137 1.19 1.30 -1.42
CA GLN A 137 2.00 2.29 -2.12
C GLN A 137 1.14 3.17 -3.03
N SER A 138 0.19 2.61 -3.78
CA SER A 138 -0.70 3.41 -4.64
C SER A 138 -1.64 4.32 -3.86
N HIS A 139 -1.97 3.96 -2.62
CA HIS A 139 -2.74 4.78 -1.67
C HIS A 139 -1.89 5.77 -0.86
N ASN A 140 -0.60 5.92 -1.19
CA ASN A 140 0.33 6.85 -0.55
C ASN A 140 0.33 6.73 0.99
N ILE A 141 0.33 5.50 1.52
CA ILE A 141 0.42 5.31 2.98
C ILE A 141 1.83 5.55 3.52
N THR A 142 2.86 5.45 2.67
CA THR A 142 4.27 5.52 3.06
C THR A 142 4.63 6.75 3.91
N PRO A 143 4.19 7.97 3.58
CA PRO A 143 4.46 9.14 4.41
C PRO A 143 3.78 9.13 5.78
N LYS A 144 2.76 8.27 5.96
CA LYS A 144 1.97 8.12 7.19
C LYS A 144 2.53 7.07 8.15
N LEU A 145 3.55 6.31 7.71
CA LEU A 145 4.17 5.25 8.48
C LEU A 145 5.52 5.70 9.05
N GLU A 146 5.95 5.03 10.12
CA GLU A 146 7.32 5.19 10.60
C GLU A 146 8.32 4.76 9.52
N PHE A 147 9.36 5.57 9.31
CA PHE A 147 10.40 5.30 8.31
C PHE A 147 11.01 3.89 8.42
N LYS A 148 11.29 3.42 9.64
CA LYS A 148 11.85 2.08 9.88
C LYS A 148 10.93 0.96 9.41
N LEU A 149 9.60 1.14 9.53
CA LEU A 149 8.64 0.16 9.03
C LEU A 149 8.65 0.13 7.51
N VAL A 150 8.64 1.30 6.87
CA VAL A 150 8.73 1.42 5.41
C VAL A 150 10.00 0.78 4.86
N GLU A 151 11.14 1.06 5.48
CA GLU A 151 12.43 0.47 5.12
C GLU A 151 12.38 -1.06 5.20
N LYS A 152 11.87 -1.60 6.32
CA LYS A 152 11.75 -3.04 6.54
C LYS A 152 10.82 -3.70 5.51
N LEU A 153 9.65 -3.11 5.25
CA LEU A 153 8.70 -3.62 4.26
C LEU A 153 9.32 -3.63 2.87
N THR A 154 9.93 -2.50 2.47
CA THR A 154 10.59 -2.39 1.15
C THR A 154 11.67 -3.46 0.98
N ASP A 155 12.54 -3.64 1.97
CA ASP A 155 13.56 -4.70 1.94
C ASP A 155 12.93 -6.10 1.87
N ILE A 156 11.84 -6.39 2.60
CA ILE A 156 11.14 -7.68 2.47
C ILE A 156 10.66 -7.93 1.04
N TYR A 157 9.93 -6.98 0.46
CA TYR A 157 9.36 -7.16 -0.89
C TYR A 157 10.45 -7.17 -1.99
N ASP A 158 11.53 -6.45 -1.81
CA ASP A 158 12.70 -6.52 -2.72
C ASP A 158 13.41 -7.88 -2.63
N GLN A 159 13.41 -8.52 -1.46
CA GLN A 159 13.97 -9.86 -1.28
C GLN A 159 13.07 -10.92 -1.91
N GLN A 160 11.75 -10.81 -1.73
CA GLN A 160 10.77 -11.66 -2.42
C GLN A 160 10.98 -11.58 -3.94
N ALA A 161 11.05 -10.37 -4.50
CA ALA A 161 11.24 -10.17 -5.93
C ALA A 161 12.57 -10.74 -6.48
N ARG A 162 13.56 -11.00 -5.62
CA ARG A 162 14.80 -11.70 -6.00
C ARG A 162 14.61 -13.22 -6.01
N ILE A 163 13.83 -13.75 -5.08
CA ILE A 163 13.48 -15.17 -5.01
C ILE A 163 12.58 -15.55 -6.19
N ASP A 164 11.63 -14.69 -6.57
CA ASP A 164 10.75 -14.91 -7.74
C ASP A 164 11.55 -15.11 -9.05
N LYS A 165 12.77 -14.56 -9.13
CA LYS A 165 13.65 -14.72 -10.30
C LYS A 165 14.39 -16.07 -10.31
N LEU A 166 14.22 -16.91 -9.30
CA LEU A 166 14.89 -18.20 -9.23
C LEU A 166 14.50 -19.09 -10.41
N GLU A 167 13.22 -19.11 -10.79
CA GLU A 167 12.76 -19.93 -11.92
C GLU A 167 13.44 -19.52 -13.23
N ASP A 168 13.52 -18.21 -13.49
CA ASP A 168 14.25 -17.68 -14.65
C ASP A 168 15.74 -18.09 -14.60
N LYS A 169 16.37 -17.97 -13.42
CA LYS A 169 17.80 -18.29 -13.24
C LYS A 169 18.11 -19.77 -13.38
N GLU A 170 17.24 -20.63 -12.88
CA GLU A 170 17.37 -22.08 -13.09
C GLU A 170 17.06 -22.44 -14.54
N GLY A 171 16.04 -21.81 -15.14
CA GLY A 171 15.72 -21.96 -16.56
C GLY A 171 16.91 -21.63 -17.46
N ASP A 172 17.59 -20.51 -17.21
CA ASP A 172 18.84 -20.11 -17.89
C ASP A 172 19.93 -21.19 -17.81
N VAL A 173 19.94 -21.99 -16.73
CA VAL A 173 20.90 -23.09 -16.56
C VAL A 173 20.42 -24.33 -17.31
N PHE A 174 19.32 -24.97 -16.94
CA PHE A 174 18.99 -26.30 -17.47
C PHE A 174 18.33 -26.28 -18.86
N LEU A 175 17.80 -25.13 -19.31
CA LEU A 175 17.23 -25.00 -20.66
C LEU A 175 18.26 -24.59 -21.71
N ASN A 176 19.48 -24.21 -21.31
CA ASN A 176 20.55 -23.90 -22.25
C ASN A 176 20.94 -25.14 -23.08
N TYR A 177 21.23 -24.91 -24.36
CA TYR A 177 21.70 -25.93 -25.29
C TYR A 177 22.90 -26.72 -24.75
N GLU A 178 23.90 -26.05 -24.17
CA GLU A 178 25.10 -26.73 -23.65
C GLU A 178 24.77 -27.63 -22.46
N SER A 179 23.87 -27.18 -21.59
CA SER A 179 23.47 -27.88 -20.37
C SER A 179 22.70 -29.17 -20.61
N ARG A 180 22.19 -29.37 -21.83
CA ARG A 180 21.49 -30.58 -22.27
C ARG A 180 22.42 -31.61 -22.92
N ARG A 181 23.73 -31.34 -22.99
CA ARG A 181 24.72 -32.30 -23.48
C ARG A 181 25.13 -33.25 -22.35
N PRO A 182 25.11 -34.58 -22.56
CA PRO A 182 25.47 -35.56 -21.53
C PRO A 182 26.84 -35.35 -20.88
N GLU A 183 27.81 -34.82 -21.63
CA GLU A 183 29.15 -34.50 -21.15
C GLU A 183 29.20 -33.31 -20.17
N PHE A 184 28.17 -32.47 -20.12
CA PHE A 184 28.08 -31.29 -19.25
C PHE A 184 27.01 -31.40 -18.15
N ILE A 185 26.39 -32.58 -17.98
CA ILE A 185 25.32 -32.77 -17.00
C ILE A 185 25.80 -32.49 -15.58
N ARG A 186 27.04 -32.86 -15.27
CA ARG A 186 27.60 -32.67 -13.93
C ARG A 186 27.78 -31.18 -13.60
N GLU A 187 28.34 -30.42 -14.53
CA GLU A 187 28.54 -28.98 -14.44
C GLU A 187 27.19 -28.27 -14.34
N THR A 188 26.22 -28.67 -15.16
CA THR A 188 24.85 -28.15 -15.11
C THR A 188 24.23 -28.35 -13.74
N LEU A 189 24.31 -29.56 -13.19
CA LEU A 189 23.77 -29.87 -11.86
C LEU A 189 24.48 -29.11 -10.74
N ILE A 190 25.79 -28.86 -10.86
CA ILE A 190 26.53 -28.01 -9.90
C ILE A 190 26.02 -26.57 -9.98
N LEU A 191 25.88 -26.01 -11.18
CA LEU A 191 25.37 -24.65 -11.37
C LEU A 191 23.95 -24.50 -10.82
N MET A 192 23.07 -25.47 -11.10
CA MET A 192 21.72 -25.50 -10.51
C MET A 192 21.80 -25.54 -8.99
N ARG A 193 22.58 -26.46 -8.40
CA ARG A 193 22.72 -26.56 -6.95
C ARG A 193 23.17 -25.24 -6.33
N ASP A 194 24.19 -24.62 -6.91
CA ASP A 194 24.82 -23.43 -6.36
C ASP A 194 23.92 -22.20 -6.51
N ASN A 195 23.21 -22.07 -7.63
CA ASN A 195 22.17 -21.05 -7.83
C ASN A 195 21.02 -21.22 -6.84
N TYR A 196 20.43 -22.41 -6.78
CA TYR A 196 19.32 -22.74 -5.89
C TYR A 196 19.69 -22.52 -4.41
N ARG A 197 20.92 -22.88 -4.03
CA ARG A 197 21.44 -22.65 -2.69
C ARG A 197 21.62 -21.17 -2.36
N GLY A 198 22.30 -20.42 -3.21
CA GLY A 198 22.66 -19.02 -2.95
C GLY A 198 21.49 -18.04 -3.11
N TRP A 199 20.60 -18.27 -4.06
CA TRP A 199 19.49 -17.36 -4.38
C TRP A 199 18.23 -17.64 -3.58
N ALA A 200 18.04 -18.86 -3.07
CA ALA A 200 16.83 -19.25 -2.38
C ALA A 200 17.12 -19.76 -0.97
N PHE A 201 17.80 -20.91 -0.88
CA PHE A 201 17.93 -21.65 0.37
C PHE A 201 18.64 -20.87 1.49
N ASP A 202 19.82 -20.30 1.23
CA ASP A 202 20.61 -19.59 2.24
C ASP A 202 19.96 -18.26 2.67
N ARG A 203 19.03 -17.71 1.87
CA ARG A 203 18.35 -16.44 2.14
C ARG A 203 17.08 -16.60 2.96
N ALA A 204 16.38 -17.73 2.80
CA ALA A 204 15.08 -17.96 3.39
C ALA A 204 15.04 -17.75 4.92
N PRO A 205 15.99 -18.23 5.74
CA PRO A 205 15.94 -18.01 7.20
C PRO A 205 15.96 -16.53 7.59
N ALA A 206 16.74 -15.72 6.86
CA ALA A 206 16.81 -14.28 7.10
C ALA A 206 15.50 -13.59 6.70
N LEU A 207 14.89 -13.98 5.57
CA LEU A 207 13.61 -13.45 5.12
C LEU A 207 12.47 -13.80 6.09
N ILE A 208 12.40 -15.06 6.54
CA ILE A 208 11.45 -15.53 7.56
C ILE A 208 11.52 -14.67 8.83
N LYS A 209 12.74 -14.38 9.29
CA LYS A 209 12.95 -13.50 10.45
C LYS A 209 12.48 -12.07 10.18
N LYS A 210 12.71 -11.53 8.98
CA LYS A 210 12.25 -10.19 8.61
C LYS A 210 10.73 -10.09 8.62
N TYR A 211 10.01 -11.10 8.13
CA TYR A 211 8.54 -11.14 8.26
C TYR A 211 8.09 -11.03 9.72
N ASP A 212 8.68 -11.83 10.61
CA ASP A 212 8.36 -11.81 12.04
C ASP A 212 8.59 -10.44 12.69
N GLU A 213 9.68 -9.78 12.33
CA GLU A 213 10.00 -8.44 12.81
C GLU A 213 9.00 -7.41 12.30
N ALA A 214 8.68 -7.42 11.00
CA ALA A 214 7.74 -6.49 10.39
C ALA A 214 6.32 -6.66 10.95
N ILE A 215 5.84 -7.91 11.12
CA ILE A 215 4.53 -8.19 11.73
C ILE A 215 4.45 -7.58 13.13
N LYS A 216 5.49 -7.75 13.96
CA LYS A 216 5.56 -7.15 15.31
C LYS A 216 5.62 -5.62 15.28
N MET A 217 6.25 -5.04 14.26
CA MET A 217 6.29 -3.58 14.09
C MET A 217 4.90 -3.05 13.74
N ILE A 218 4.19 -3.71 12.81
CA ILE A 218 2.81 -3.34 12.46
C ILE A 218 1.92 -3.44 13.70
N ASP A 219 2.01 -4.50 14.48
CA ASP A 219 1.23 -4.67 15.72
C ASP A 219 1.42 -3.55 16.75
N ARG A 220 2.57 -2.87 16.75
CA ARG A 220 2.83 -1.73 17.63
C ARG A 220 2.28 -0.41 17.07
N SER A 221 2.04 -0.35 15.76
CA SER A 221 1.56 0.83 15.05
C SER A 221 0.03 0.85 14.88
N LEU A 222 -0.66 -0.27 15.16
CA LEU A 222 -2.11 -0.44 15.10
C LEU A 222 -2.81 -0.06 16.41
#